data_AF-A6VVG1-F1
#
_entry.id   AF-A6VVG1-F1
#
_cell.length_a   1.000
_cell.length_b   1.000
_cell.length_c   1.000
_cell.angle_alpha   90.00
_cell.angle_beta   90.00
_cell.angle_gamma   90.00
#
_symmetry.space_group_name_H-M   'P 1'
#
loop_
_entity.id
_entity.type
_entity.pdbx_description
1 polymer ?
#
loop_
_entity_poly.entity_id
_entity_poly.type
_entity_poly.pdbx_seq_one_letter_code
_entity_poly.pdbx_strand_id
1 'polypeptide(L)'
;MQKRSWKLEDAQKIADEFPYTFHKPSKEVVSQLKEGNQAKLIFEFESDYPDAPRAERMWVEITNVNDGVFSGYLDNDPAYIKDLKYKDPIEFG
;
A
#
# COMPACT_ATOMS: atom_id res chain seq x y z
N MET A 1 15.12 -7.06 12.83
CA MET A 1 14.10 -6.45 11.95
C MET A 1 14.80 -6.11 10.65
N GLN A 2 14.39 -6.68 9.51
CA GLN A 2 14.99 -6.29 8.23
C GLN A 2 14.68 -4.82 7.96
N LYS A 3 15.71 -4.05 7.58
CA LYS A 3 15.58 -2.65 7.18
C LYS A 3 14.97 -2.64 5.78
N ARG A 4 13.70 -2.25 5.67
CA ARG A 4 13.01 -2.06 4.39
C ARG A 4 13.43 -0.71 3.81
N SER A 5 13.60 -0.63 2.49
CA SER A 5 13.86 0.63 1.76
C SER A 5 12.60 1.47 1.56
N TRP A 6 11.44 0.95 1.95
CA TRP A 6 10.13 1.52 1.73
C TRP A 6 9.27 1.52 3.00
N LYS A 7 8.23 2.35 2.99
CA LYS A 7 7.18 2.41 4.01
C LYS A 7 5.79 2.55 3.36
N LEU A 8 4.75 2.15 4.08
CA LEU A 8 3.37 2.41 3.64
C LEU A 8 2.98 3.84 4.01
N GLU A 9 2.47 4.58 3.04
CA GLU A 9 1.99 5.94 3.25
C GLU A 9 0.53 5.95 3.73
N ASP A 10 0.19 6.90 4.59
CA ASP A 10 -1.14 7.02 5.16
C ASP A 10 -2.09 7.67 4.15
N ALA A 11 -2.88 6.84 3.48
CA ALA A 11 -3.85 7.30 2.49
C ALA A 11 -4.90 8.25 3.10
N GLN A 12 -5.22 8.15 4.39
CA GLN A 12 -6.16 9.07 5.04
C GLN A 12 -5.57 10.47 5.13
N LYS A 13 -4.30 10.60 5.56
CA LYS A 13 -3.62 11.91 5.59
C LYS A 13 -3.58 12.56 4.21
N ILE A 14 -3.27 11.78 3.16
CA ILE A 14 -3.28 12.30 1.79
C ILE A 14 -4.69 12.75 1.37
N ALA A 15 -5.72 12.00 1.73
CA ALA A 15 -7.11 12.38 1.44
C ALA A 15 -7.53 13.67 2.17
N ASP A 16 -7.07 13.84 3.40
CA ASP A 16 -7.34 15.04 4.20
C ASP A 16 -6.59 16.27 3.64
N GLU A 17 -5.37 16.10 3.14
CA GLU A 17 -4.58 17.16 2.51
C GLU A 17 -5.08 17.51 1.09
N PHE A 18 -5.58 16.51 0.35
CA PHE A 18 -5.99 16.65 -1.06
C PHE A 18 -7.44 16.17 -1.32
N PRO A 19 -8.46 16.70 -0.63
CA PRO A 19 -9.82 16.14 -0.63
C PRO A 19 -10.52 16.17 -2.00
N TYR A 20 -10.10 17.06 -2.91
CA TYR A 20 -10.70 17.20 -4.24
C TYR A 20 -9.93 16.47 -5.35
N THR A 21 -8.70 16.01 -5.09
CA THR A 21 -7.85 15.38 -6.11
C THR A 21 -7.38 13.97 -5.74
N PHE A 22 -7.56 13.56 -4.48
CA PHE A 22 -7.28 12.23 -4.01
C PHE A 22 -8.56 11.55 -3.50
N HIS A 23 -9.12 10.65 -4.31
CA HIS A 23 -10.28 9.87 -3.90
C HIS A 23 -9.85 8.65 -3.08
N LYS A 24 -10.25 8.64 -1.80
CA LYS A 24 -10.10 7.50 -0.89
C LYS A 24 -11.46 6.88 -0.59
N PRO A 25 -11.60 5.54 -0.64
CA PRO A 25 -12.83 4.88 -0.19
C PRO A 25 -13.19 5.24 1.26
N SER A 26 -14.50 5.33 1.54
CA SER A 26 -14.99 5.61 2.89
C SER A 26 -14.61 4.51 3.88
N LYS A 27 -14.63 4.82 5.18
CA LYS A 27 -14.35 3.83 6.23
C LYS A 27 -15.31 2.64 6.17
N GLU A 28 -16.57 2.87 5.81
CA GLU A 28 -17.57 1.82 5.63
C GLU A 28 -17.18 0.85 4.50
N VAL A 29 -16.74 1.36 3.35
CA VAL A 29 -16.28 0.52 2.23
C VAL A 29 -15.02 -0.25 2.62
N VAL A 30 -14.06 0.39 3.30
CA VAL A 30 -12.85 -0.27 3.78
C VAL A 30 -13.17 -1.38 4.78
N SER A 31 -14.15 -1.17 5.67
CA SER A 31 -14.57 -2.17 6.66
C SER A 31 -15.23 -3.42 6.07
N GLN A 32 -15.65 -3.37 4.79
CA GLN A 32 -16.22 -4.50 4.07
C GLN A 32 -15.19 -5.34 3.33
N LEU A 33 -13.92 -4.91 3.31
CA LEU A 33 -12.84 -5.67 2.70
C LEU A 33 -12.67 -7.01 3.43
N LYS A 34 -12.54 -8.07 2.64
CA LYS A 34 -12.39 -9.45 3.10
C LYS A 34 -11.35 -10.19 2.28
N GLU A 35 -11.05 -11.40 2.71
CA GLU A 35 -10.18 -12.32 1.98
C GLU A 35 -10.63 -12.48 0.51
N GLY A 36 -9.65 -12.47 -0.40
CA GLY A 36 -9.86 -12.47 -1.85
C GLY A 36 -10.14 -11.09 -2.47
N ASN A 37 -10.27 -10.03 -1.68
CA ASN A 37 -10.28 -8.66 -2.20
C ASN A 37 -8.87 -8.12 -2.42
N GLN A 38 -8.76 -7.02 -3.15
CA GLN A 38 -7.49 -6.32 -3.36
C GLN A 38 -7.56 -4.90 -2.80
N ALA A 39 -6.48 -4.48 -2.15
CA ALA A 39 -6.29 -3.11 -1.69
C ALA A 39 -5.14 -2.46 -2.44
N LYS A 40 -5.34 -1.22 -2.90
CA LYS A 40 -4.28 -0.43 -3.51
C LYS A 40 -3.58 0.38 -2.44
N LEU A 41 -2.31 0.10 -2.21
CA LEU A 41 -1.47 0.76 -1.22
C LEU A 41 -0.44 1.68 -1.88
N ILE A 42 0.12 2.59 -1.10
CA ILE A 42 1.13 3.55 -1.55
C ILE A 42 2.42 3.21 -0.81
N PHE A 43 3.42 2.74 -1.56
CA PHE A 43 4.73 2.37 -1.06
C PHE A 43 5.69 3.53 -1.31
N GLU A 44 5.92 4.35 -0.29
CA GLU A 44 6.89 5.43 -0.35
C GLU A 44 8.31 4.88 -0.18
N PHE A 45 9.24 5.39 -0.98
CA PHE A 45 10.64 5.01 -0.97
C PHE A 45 11.51 6.22 -1.29
N GLU A 46 12.79 6.15 -0.91
CA GLU A 46 13.77 7.16 -1.28
C GLU A 46 14.55 6.72 -2.52
N SER A 47 14.85 7.67 -3.40
CA SER A 47 15.64 7.44 -4.61
C SER A 47 16.54 8.64 -4.86
N ASP A 48 17.79 8.36 -5.21
CA ASP A 48 18.77 9.39 -5.61
C ASP A 48 18.54 9.90 -7.05
N TYR A 49 17.69 9.22 -7.82
CA TYR A 49 17.36 9.63 -9.18
C TYR A 49 16.29 10.75 -9.18
N PRO A 50 16.56 11.90 -9.82
CA PRO A 50 15.66 13.06 -9.80
C PRO A 50 14.32 12.80 -10.51
N ASP A 51 14.30 11.88 -11.48
CA ASP A 51 13.09 11.53 -12.23
C ASP A 51 12.30 10.37 -11.59
N ALA A 52 12.80 9.78 -10.49
CA ALA A 52 12.08 8.71 -9.82
C ALA A 52 10.82 9.26 -9.12
N PRO A 53 9.71 8.51 -9.13
CA PRO A 53 8.55 8.89 -8.36
C PRO A 53 8.86 8.79 -6.86
N ARG A 54 8.15 9.56 -6.04
CA ARG A 54 8.25 9.47 -4.57
C ARG A 54 7.67 8.16 -3.99
N ALA A 55 6.82 7.47 -4.75
CA ALA A 55 6.12 6.28 -4.29
C ALA A 55 5.60 5.44 -5.45
N GLU A 56 5.46 4.13 -5.22
CA GLU A 56 4.78 3.20 -6.11
C GLU A 56 3.37 2.88 -5.57
N ARG A 57 2.36 2.84 -6.44
CA ARG A 57 1.00 2.45 -6.05
C ARG A 57 0.71 1.04 -6.53
N MET A 58 0.64 0.10 -5.60
CA MET A 58 0.58 -1.32 -5.90
C MET A 58 -0.62 -1.99 -5.21
N TRP A 59 -1.09 -3.07 -5.81
CA TRP A 59 -2.17 -3.92 -5.32
C TRP A 59 -1.62 -4.99 -4.39
N VAL A 60 -2.34 -5.25 -3.31
CA VAL A 60 -2.12 -6.35 -2.39
C VAL A 60 -3.40 -7.18 -2.35
N GLU A 61 -3.28 -8.48 -2.62
CA GLU A 61 -4.36 -9.44 -2.42
C GLU A 61 -4.48 -9.74 -0.93
N ILE A 62 -5.67 -9.53 -0.37
CA ILE A 62 -5.96 -9.77 1.05
C ILE A 62 -6.19 -11.27 1.23
N THR A 63 -5.40 -11.89 2.10
CA THR A 63 -5.53 -13.32 2.45
C THR A 63 -5.99 -13.54 3.88
N ASN A 64 -5.92 -12.51 4.73
CA ASN A 64 -6.43 -12.58 6.09
C ASN A 64 -6.85 -11.18 6.58
N VAL A 65 -7.90 -11.13 7.39
CA VAL A 65 -8.38 -9.93 8.08
C VAL A 65 -8.56 -10.26 9.55
N ASN A 66 -7.87 -9.53 10.42
CA ASN A 66 -7.91 -9.74 11.87
C ASN A 66 -7.95 -8.42 12.62
N ASP A 67 -9.00 -8.18 13.40
CA ASP A 67 -9.17 -6.98 14.24
C ASP A 67 -8.89 -5.63 13.52
N GLY A 68 -9.28 -5.52 12.25
CA GLY A 68 -9.05 -4.32 11.43
C GLY A 68 -7.65 -4.22 10.80
N VAL A 69 -6.77 -5.18 11.05
CA VAL A 69 -5.50 -5.37 10.37
C VAL A 69 -5.69 -6.34 9.21
N PHE A 70 -5.20 -5.96 8.04
CA PHE A 70 -5.20 -6.78 6.84
C PHE A 70 -3.80 -7.36 6.63
N SER A 71 -3.73 -8.61 6.18
CA SER A 71 -2.51 -9.19 5.67
C SER A 71 -2.74 -9.94 4.37
N GLY A 72 -1.71 -9.99 3.54
CA GLY A 72 -1.84 -10.39 2.17
C GLY A 72 -0.53 -10.51 1.44
N TYR A 73 -0.62 -10.67 0.13
CA TYR A 73 0.53 -10.77 -0.76
C TYR A 73 0.51 -9.67 -1.80
N LEU A 74 1.68 -9.08 -2.04
CA LEU A 74 1.84 -8.13 -3.14
C LEU A 74 1.46 -8.78 -4.48
N ASP A 75 0.58 -8.14 -5.22
CA ASP A 75 0.09 -8.57 -6.53
C ASP A 75 0.59 -7.64 -7.65
N ASN A 76 1.80 -7.12 -7.48
CA ASN A 76 2.52 -6.31 -8.46
C ASN A 76 4.01 -6.65 -8.45
N ASP A 77 4.68 -6.32 -9.55
CA ASP A 77 6.14 -6.32 -9.66
C ASP A 77 6.64 -4.87 -9.47
N PRO A 78 7.38 -4.55 -8.39
CA PRO A 78 7.87 -3.20 -8.15
C PRO A 78 8.90 -2.76 -9.20
N ALA A 79 8.78 -1.53 -9.69
CA ALA A 79 9.70 -0.98 -10.68
C ALA A 79 10.98 -0.41 -10.03
N TYR A 80 10.84 0.30 -8.92
CA TYR A 80 11.91 1.05 -8.28
C TYR A 80 12.38 0.40 -6.97
N ILE A 81 11.46 -0.10 -6.16
CA ILE A 81 11.76 -0.73 -4.87
C ILE A 81 12.41 -2.10 -5.11
N LYS A 82 13.68 -2.28 -4.69
CA LYS A 82 14.47 -3.48 -5.02
C LYS A 82 14.41 -4.60 -3.98
N ASP A 83 14.04 -4.28 -2.75
CA ASP A 83 13.92 -5.22 -1.63
C ASP A 83 12.47 -5.66 -1.39
N LEU A 84 11.60 -5.45 -2.38
CA LEU A 84 10.20 -5.89 -2.40
C LEU A 84 9.95 -6.61 -3.72
N LYS A 85 9.19 -7.70 -3.71
CA LYS A 85 8.90 -8.51 -4.90
C LYS A 85 7.46 -9.03 -4.92
N TYR A 86 7.04 -9.48 -6.11
CA TYR A 86 5.79 -10.21 -6.29
C TYR A 86 5.64 -11.33 -5.26
N LYS A 87 4.45 -11.44 -4.66
CA LYS A 87 4.10 -12.36 -3.58
C LYS A 87 4.83 -12.17 -2.26
N ASP A 88 5.52 -11.06 -2.03
CA ASP A 88 5.99 -10.73 -0.69
C ASP A 88 4.80 -10.47 0.27
N PRO A 89 4.92 -10.90 1.54
CA PRO A 89 3.88 -10.70 2.53
C PRO A 89 3.82 -9.24 2.96
N ILE A 90 2.62 -8.66 2.95
CA ILE A 90 2.33 -7.29 3.37
C ILE A 90 1.27 -7.31 4.47
N GLU A 91 1.49 -6.52 5.51
CA GLU A 91 0.55 -6.26 6.59
C GLU A 91 0.26 -4.76 6.63
N PHE A 92 -1.02 -4.38 6.78
CA PHE A 92 -1.47 -3.00 6.72
C PHE A 92 -2.80 -2.80 7.47
N GLY A 93 -3.09 -1.58 7.92
CA GLY A 93 -4.30 -1.19 8.65
C GLY A 93 -4.41 0.32 8.80
#